data_AF-A0A2N8MBG3-F1
#
_entry.id   AF-A0A2N8MBG3-F1
#
_cell.length_a   1.000
_cell.length_b   1.000
_cell.length_c   1.000
_cell.angle_alpha   90.00
_cell.angle_beta   90.00
_cell.angle_gamma   90.00
#
_symmetry.space_group_name_H-M   'P 1'
#
loop_
_entity.id
_entity.type
_entity.pdbx_description
1 polymer ?
#
loop_
_entity_poly.entity_id
_entity_poly.type
_entity_poly.pdbx_seq_one_letter_code
_entity_poly.pdbx_strand_id
1 'polypeptide(L)' 'MPEDAGLVLADAYGDGLLREAPELRIAAAARRAVLIRLPQAAAHRLHHLSDPEVVAGGS' A
#
# COMPACT_ATOMS: atom_id res chain seq x y z
N MET A 1 3.15 3.77 21.83
CA MET A 1 3.13 4.27 20.44
C MET A 1 3.85 5.59 20.40
N PRO A 2 4.67 5.88 19.38
CA PRO A 2 5.35 7.18 19.26
C PRO A 2 4.32 8.33 19.26
N GLU A 3 4.60 9.38 20.03
CA GLU A 3 3.74 10.55 20.16
C GLU A 3 3.73 11.44 18.91
N ASP A 4 4.79 11.41 18.11
CA ASP A 4 5.04 12.25 16.94
C ASP A 4 4.54 11.65 15.61
N ALA A 5 4.20 10.36 15.60
CA ALA A 5 3.64 9.68 14.44
C ALA A 5 2.11 9.79 14.37
N GLY A 6 1.53 9.68 13.17
CA GLY A 6 0.08 9.48 13.01
C GLY A 6 -0.38 8.14 13.60
N LEU A 7 -1.67 8.05 13.94
CA LEU A 7 -2.26 6.85 14.53
C LEU A 7 -3.63 6.55 13.94
N VAL A 8 -3.74 5.40 13.28
CA VAL A 8 -4.99 4.79 12.85
C VAL A 8 -5.25 3.57 13.73
N LEU A 9 -6.43 3.48 14.33
CA LEU A 9 -6.88 2.29 15.03
C LEU A 9 -7.89 1.57 14.14
N ALA A 10 -7.62 0.31 13.80
CA ALA A 10 -8.44 -0.48 12.91
C ALA A 10 -8.71 -1.88 13.48
N ASP A 11 -9.86 -2.44 13.14
CA ASP A 11 -10.24 -3.82 13.40
C ASP A 11 -10.81 -4.49 12.12
N ALA A 12 -11.51 -5.62 12.27
CA ALA A 12 -12.08 -6.35 11.14
C ALA A 12 -13.30 -5.65 10.50
N TYR A 13 -13.89 -4.66 11.17
CA TYR A 13 -15.14 -4.02 10.80
C TYR A 13 -14.96 -2.54 10.39
N GLY A 14 -13.88 -1.89 10.81
CA GLY A 14 -13.57 -0.53 10.38
C GLY A 14 -12.30 0.03 10.99
N ASP A 15 -12.13 1.34 10.81
CA ASP A 15 -10.99 2.07 11.30
C ASP A 15 -11.34 3.52 11.69
N GLY A 16 -10.45 4.14 12.47
CA GLY A 16 -10.54 5.54 12.87
C GLY A 16 -9.17 6.20 12.98
N LEU A 17 -9.05 7.40 12.40
CA LEU A 17 -7.87 8.25 12.55
C LEU A 17 -7.92 8.98 13.89
N LEU A 18 -7.09 8.53 14.84
CA LEU A 18 -7.02 9.12 16.18
C LEU A 18 -6.02 10.29 16.24
N ARG A 19 -5.03 10.30 15.35
CA ARG A 19 -4.05 11.38 15.24
C ARG A 19 -3.49 11.45 13.82
N GLU A 20 -3.52 12.65 13.23
CA GLU A 20 -2.90 12.90 11.92
C GLU A 20 -1.38 12.77 11.99
N ALA A 21 -0.79 12.24 10.92
CA ALA A 21 0.66 12.24 10.76
C ALA A 21 1.15 13.63 10.37
N PRO A 22 2.35 14.05 10.82
CA PRO A 22 2.94 15.30 10.36
C PRO A 22 3.19 15.27 8.84
N GLU A 23 3.13 16.44 8.19
CA GLU A 23 3.43 16.55 6.76
C GLU A 23 4.89 16.19 6.49
N LEU A 24 5.12 15.11 5.75
CA LEU A 24 6.45 14.70 5.31
C LEU A 24 6.59 14.85 3.78
N ARG A 25 7.27 15.91 3.35
CA ARG A 25 7.49 16.16 1.92
C ARG A 25 8.52 15.19 1.34
N ILE A 26 8.10 14.46 0.32
CA ILE A 26 8.97 13.55 -0.44
C ILE A 26 9.62 14.30 -1.61
N ALA A 27 10.89 14.02 -1.91
CA ALA A 27 11.55 14.53 -3.12
C ALA A 27 10.84 14.04 -4.39
N ALA A 28 10.81 14.86 -5.45
CA ALA A 28 10.06 14.55 -6.68
C ALA A 28 10.44 13.20 -7.32
N ALA A 29 11.74 12.89 -7.38
CA ALA A 29 12.23 11.63 -7.94
C ALA A 29 11.75 10.40 -7.14
N ALA A 30 11.83 10.46 -5.81
CA ALA A 30 11.37 9.38 -4.94
C ALA A 30 9.84 9.21 -5.01
N ARG A 31 9.09 10.32 -5.04
CA ARG A 31 7.63 10.30 -5.21
C ARG A 31 7.25 9.59 -6.51
N ARG A 32 7.90 9.95 -7.63
CA ARG A 32 7.66 9.32 -8.93
C ARG A 32 7.96 7.82 -8.90
N ALA A 33 9.07 7.41 -8.28
CA ALA A 33 9.42 6.01 -8.16
C ALA A 33 8.34 5.21 -7.42
N VAL A 34 7.84 5.73 -6.30
CA VAL A 34 6.76 5.08 -5.52
C VAL A 34 5.45 5.04 -6.32
N LEU A 35 5.07 6.14 -6.97
CA LEU A 35 3.85 6.21 -7.79
C LEU A 35 3.86 5.25 -8.98
N ILE A 36 5.02 4.90 -9.51
CA ILE A 36 5.14 3.88 -10.57
C ILE A 36 5.13 2.46 -9.98
N ARG A 37 5.82 2.24 -8.86
CA ARG A 37 5.94 0.90 -8.25
C ARG A 37 4.64 0.39 -7.64
N LEU A 38 3.84 1.28 -7.04
CA LEU A 38 2.57 0.92 -6.41
C LEU A 38 1.59 0.23 -7.39
N PRO A 39 1.25 0.80 -8.56
CA PRO A 39 0.35 0.15 -9.50
C PRO A 39 0.94 -1.13 -10.10
N GLN A 40 2.26 -1.21 -10.28
CA GLN A 40 2.91 -2.45 -10.73
C GLN A 40 2.70 -3.58 -9.73
N ALA A 41 2.93 -3.33 -8.43
CA ALA A 41 2.68 -4.30 -7.37
C ALA A 41 1.19 -4.68 -7.27
N ALA A 42 0.28 -3.70 -7.41
CA ALA A 42 -1.16 -3.96 -7.41
C ALA A 42 -1.58 -4.83 -8.60
N ALA A 43 -1.08 -4.54 -9.81
CA ALA A 43 -1.38 -5.29 -11.02
C ALA A 43 -0.89 -6.74 -10.93
N HIS A 44 0.33 -6.98 -10.41
CA HIS A 44 0.83 -8.33 -10.19
C HIS A 44 -0.05 -9.11 -9.21
N ARG A 45 -0.41 -8.49 -8.07
CA ARG A 45 -1.31 -9.15 -7.10
C ARG A 45 -2.68 -9.45 -7.70
N LEU A 46 -3.24 -8.50 -8.46
CA LEU A 46 -4.52 -8.71 -9.12
C LEU A 46 -4.43 -9.84 -10.15
N HIS A 47 -3.39 -9.86 -10.96
CA HIS A 47 -3.17 -10.91 -11.95
C HIS A 47 -3.09 -12.29 -11.29
N HIS A 48 -2.35 -12.43 -10.19
CA HIS A 48 -2.27 -13.69 -9.45
C HIS A 48 -3.62 -14.14 -8.86
N LEU A 49 -4.49 -13.20 -8.49
CA LEU A 49 -5.82 -13.51 -7.98
C LEU A 49 -6.80 -13.86 -9.10
N SER A 50 -6.69 -13.19 -10.24
CA SER A 50 -7.56 -13.38 -11.40
C SER A 50 -7.20 -14.62 -12.22
N ASP A 51 -5.92 -14.98 -12.27
CA ASP A 51 -5.40 -16.12 -13.01
C ASP A 51 -4.34 -16.88 -12.18
N PRO A 52 -4.79 -17.67 -11.19
CA PRO A 52 -3.88 -18.42 -10.33
C PRO A 52 -3.15 -19.55 -11.09
N GLU A 53 -3.74 -20.07 -12.18
CA GLU A 53 -3.19 -21.18 -12.96
C GLU A 53 -1.95 -20.75 -13.78
N VAL A 54 -1.95 -19.52 -14.31
CA VAL A 54 -0.79 -18.94 -15.01
C VAL A 54 0.42 -18.78 -14.08
N VAL A 55 0.19 -18.53 -12.79
CA VAL A 55 1.26 -18.42 -11.78
C VAL A 55 1.76 -19.80 -11.33
N ALA A 56 0.88 -20.82 -11.32
CA ALA A 56 1.22 -22.18 -10.91
C ALA A 56 1.99 -23.00 -11.97
N GLY A 57 2.23 -22.44 -13.17
CA GLY A 57 2.90 -23.14 -14.27
C GLY A 57 1.98 -24.12 -15.00
N GLY A 58 0.67 -23.85 -15.04
CA GLY A 58 -0.31 -24.70 -15.70
C GLY A 58 -0.29 -24.61 -17.23
N SER A 59 0.34 -25.62 -17.85
CA SER A 59 0.53 -25.96 -19.29
C SER A 59 1.57 -25.17 -20.08
#